data_AF-A0A812HCD7-F1
#
_entry.id   AF-A0A812HCD7-F1
#
_cell.length_a   1.000
_cell.length_b   1.000
_cell.length_c   1.000
_cell.angle_alpha   90.00
_cell.angle_beta   90.00
_cell.angle_gamma   90.00
#
_symmetry.space_group_name_H-M   'P 1'
#
loop_
_entity.id
_entity.type
_entity.pdbx_description
1 polymer ?
#
loop_
_entity_poly.entity_id
_entity_poly.type
_entity_poly.pdbx_seq_one_letter_code
_entity_poly.pdbx_strand_id
1 'polypeptide(L)'
;MSAVSGRATPDPQHGSTACSVWNDLALPIEVKTDVGWQILYPTRSIPLEGELVEVRLREDVRLQGSCPWARQLSASLSFGEFSTEAKRRQEADMLEVKQEARRKKAAKARQLTKLEQAVKAKWNEDSRTARCHCLLLVLAVAIVVTCAMVPPGSAVVAALLSSAVFVSCCFITYDAGKLVADNGWRISPSDICFARGRLRFCTVLSWMLGLLGLIILTLRHSFDGFWWTSLITLPAYCFGCNCLRKMCYGDEVVGVNMSYLTRAHQQSAEHELLRKLRSIEFNGSVLKGRGRACVCSWPGKYAGAWDALVDASVDGEISAAVVFLPDGTEEYGVHDAIPPHEHLEGKCWCTVLYGEEKPWGCRWFSRWKANIEEAVDCGAELQVYFCQGRLGQGRVQEFQTAGAENLRRESLNSKRKDFEGSLKFQKAFQSGLDLLQVEPRGDGSSQYSRELQRLFWASLPAEDREFLEASEGLGTSQKAEVAWLERKGYPYCPLDVSTWLARDDGVVHPKTHIDVMCV
;
A
#
# COMPACT_ATOMS: atom_id res chain seq x y z
N MET A 1 80.69 12.08 51.36
CA MET A 1 79.59 12.43 50.43
C MET A 1 78.61 11.27 50.45
N SER A 2 77.48 11.43 51.13
CA SER A 2 76.52 10.34 51.36
C SER A 2 75.22 10.65 50.63
N ALA A 3 74.83 9.77 49.71
CA ALA A 3 73.60 9.94 48.94
C ALA A 3 72.39 9.46 49.75
N VAL A 4 71.41 10.33 49.95
CA VAL A 4 70.14 9.99 50.60
C VAL A 4 69.14 9.56 49.53
N SER A 5 68.77 8.28 49.56
CA SER A 5 67.73 7.72 48.68
C SER A 5 66.35 7.93 49.30
N GLY A 6 65.61 8.93 48.80
CA GLY A 6 64.24 9.21 49.21
C GLY A 6 63.24 8.31 48.48
N ARG A 7 62.79 7.24 49.13
CA ARG A 7 61.67 6.41 48.63
C ARG A 7 60.35 7.11 48.92
N ALA A 8 59.76 7.75 47.92
CA ALA A 8 58.39 8.24 48.02
C ALA A 8 57.42 7.06 48.07
N THR A 9 56.65 6.94 49.15
CA THR A 9 55.47 6.08 49.22
C THR A 9 54.37 6.67 48.33
N PRO A 10 53.72 5.89 47.44
CA PRO A 10 52.56 6.38 46.72
C PRO A 10 51.43 6.66 47.72
N ASP A 11 50.83 7.85 47.63
CA ASP A 11 49.62 8.17 48.38
C ASP A 11 48.53 7.12 48.09
N PRO A 12 47.75 6.70 49.10
CA PRO A 12 46.59 5.86 48.88
C PRO A 12 45.57 6.67 48.09
N GLN A 13 45.58 6.50 46.77
CA GLN A 13 44.60 7.05 45.84
C GLN A 13 43.22 6.86 46.47
N HIS A 14 42.57 7.96 46.84
CA HIS A 14 41.17 7.97 47.19
C HIS A 14 40.40 7.64 45.92
N GLY A 15 40.27 6.33 45.67
CA GLY A 15 39.49 5.80 44.57
C GLY A 15 38.05 6.18 44.81
N SER A 16 37.65 7.34 44.29
CA SER A 16 36.27 7.80 44.30
C SER A 16 35.41 6.65 43.78
N THR A 17 34.63 6.06 44.67
CA THR A 17 33.67 5.03 44.29
C THR A 17 32.53 5.75 43.59
N ALA A 18 32.70 6.02 42.29
CA ALA A 18 31.63 6.52 41.46
C ALA A 18 30.48 5.51 41.47
N CYS A 19 29.25 5.98 41.65
CA CYS A 19 28.09 5.18 41.30
C CYS A 19 28.07 5.05 39.77
N SER A 20 27.58 3.93 39.24
CA SER A 20 27.21 3.84 37.83
C SER A 20 25.76 3.40 37.69
N VAL A 21 24.97 4.16 36.95
CA VAL A 21 23.64 3.72 36.51
C VAL A 21 23.78 3.06 35.16
N TRP A 22 23.33 1.82 35.04
CA TRP A 22 23.28 1.06 33.80
C TRP A 22 21.82 0.93 33.35
N ASN A 23 21.53 1.35 32.12
CA ASN A 23 20.23 1.12 31.51
C ASN A 23 20.19 -0.26 30.85
N ASP A 24 19.68 -1.24 31.59
CA ASP A 24 19.39 -2.60 31.17
C ASP A 24 17.99 -2.78 30.58
N LEU A 25 17.22 -1.69 30.44
CA LEU A 25 15.97 -1.67 29.69
C LEU A 25 16.23 -1.41 28.20
N ALA A 26 15.31 -1.85 27.35
CA ALA A 26 15.25 -1.50 25.92
C ALA A 26 14.63 -0.11 25.68
N LEU A 27 14.20 0.58 26.74
CA LEU A 27 13.60 1.92 26.69
C LEU A 27 14.64 2.99 27.01
N PRO A 28 14.61 4.18 26.36
CA PRO A 28 15.40 5.32 26.80
C PRO A 28 14.88 5.83 28.14
N ILE A 29 15.78 6.07 29.08
CA ILE A 29 15.47 6.69 30.37
C ILE A 29 16.20 8.02 30.48
N GLU A 30 15.80 8.85 31.44
CA GLU A 30 16.57 10.03 31.85
C GLU A 30 17.10 9.83 33.27
N VAL A 31 18.34 10.23 33.48
CA VAL A 31 19.05 10.16 34.76
C VAL A 31 19.36 11.59 35.21
N LYS A 32 19.09 11.91 36.46
CA LYS A 32 19.38 13.23 37.02
C LYS A 32 20.86 13.34 37.36
N THR A 33 21.49 14.39 36.85
CA THR A 33 22.90 14.73 37.05
C THR A 33 23.02 16.16 37.60
N ASP A 34 24.23 16.57 37.97
CA ASP A 34 24.58 17.94 38.38
C ASP A 34 24.15 18.99 37.34
N VAL A 35 24.30 18.69 36.05
CA VAL A 35 23.88 19.54 34.92
C VAL A 35 22.41 19.34 34.50
N GLY A 36 21.62 18.58 35.26
CA GLY A 36 20.21 18.30 34.98
C GLY A 36 19.95 16.90 34.42
N TRP A 37 18.84 16.72 33.71
CA TRP A 37 18.42 15.40 33.18
C TRP A 37 19.20 15.03 31.91
N GLN A 38 19.92 13.91 31.94
CA GLN A 38 20.64 13.35 30.79
C GLN A 38 19.96 12.06 30.29
N ILE A 39 19.89 11.89 28.97
CA ILE A 39 19.27 10.70 28.35
C ILE A 39 20.27 9.54 28.40
N LEU A 40 19.86 8.42 28.98
CA LEU A 40 20.61 7.17 29.00
C LEU A 40 19.90 6.12 28.12
N TYR A 41 20.47 5.85 26.96
CA TYR A 41 19.97 4.85 26.00
C TYR A 41 20.22 3.41 26.46
N PRO A 42 19.52 2.42 25.88
CA PRO A 42 19.71 1.01 26.20
C PRO A 42 21.17 0.56 26.17
N THR A 43 21.53 -0.36 27.06
CA THR A 43 22.87 -0.94 27.27
C THR A 43 23.97 0.04 27.72
N ARG A 44 23.71 1.35 27.79
CA ARG A 44 24.70 2.34 28.24
C ARG A 44 24.72 2.48 29.75
N SER A 45 25.82 3.00 30.27
CA SER A 45 25.94 3.45 31.65
C SER A 45 26.45 4.88 31.74
N ILE A 46 26.13 5.56 32.85
CA ILE A 46 26.63 6.88 33.20
C ILE A 46 27.18 6.85 34.64
N PRO A 47 28.41 7.36 34.90
CA PRO A 47 28.90 7.53 36.26
C PRO A 47 28.20 8.73 36.93
N LEU A 48 27.91 8.60 38.23
CA LEU A 48 27.27 9.64 39.03
C LEU A 48 27.99 9.85 40.36
N GLU A 49 27.89 11.09 40.84
CA GLU A 49 28.29 11.53 42.18
C GLU A 49 27.04 11.99 42.94
N GLY A 50 27.00 11.75 44.26
CA GLY A 50 25.86 12.10 45.12
C GLY A 50 25.24 10.89 45.86
N GLU A 51 24.48 11.17 46.93
CA GLU A 51 23.93 10.15 47.83
C GLU A 51 22.60 9.52 47.34
N LEU A 52 21.89 10.21 46.44
CA LEU A 52 20.59 9.80 45.91
C LEU A 52 20.60 9.93 44.39
N VAL A 53 20.21 8.86 43.71
CA VAL A 53 20.09 8.80 42.25
C VAL A 53 18.62 8.83 41.86
N GLU A 54 18.23 9.76 40.99
CA GLU A 54 16.88 9.85 40.42
C GLU A 54 16.90 9.47 38.93
N VAL A 55 15.91 8.68 38.52
CA VAL A 55 15.65 8.30 37.12
C VAL A 55 14.19 8.53 36.76
N ARG A 56 13.89 8.74 35.48
CA ARG A 56 12.51 8.78 34.96
C ARG A 56 12.43 8.25 33.54
N LEU A 57 11.23 7.86 33.10
CA LEU A 57 11.02 7.31 31.77
C LEU A 57 10.94 8.44 30.75
N ARG A 58 11.73 8.38 29.68
CA ARG A 58 11.79 9.43 28.66
C ARG A 58 10.45 9.66 27.94
N GLU A 59 9.63 8.61 27.82
CA GLU A 59 8.31 8.65 27.19
C GLU A 59 7.19 9.11 28.15
N ASP A 60 7.40 9.04 29.46
CA ASP A 60 6.41 9.48 30.46
C ASP A 60 7.14 9.99 31.71
N VAL A 61 7.44 11.29 31.72
CA VAL A 61 8.21 11.95 32.77
C VAL A 61 7.56 11.89 34.17
N ARG A 62 6.30 11.48 34.26
CA ARG A 62 5.60 11.23 35.54
C ARG A 62 6.04 9.91 36.17
N LEU A 63 6.50 8.95 35.37
CA LEU A 63 7.06 7.70 35.85
C LEU A 63 8.53 7.92 36.22
N GLN A 64 8.77 8.15 37.50
CA GLN A 64 10.08 8.42 38.09
C GLN A 64 10.34 7.50 39.28
N GLY A 65 11.62 7.31 39.62
CA GLY A 65 12.05 6.53 40.77
C GLY A 65 13.40 7.01 41.29
N SER A 66 13.67 6.73 42.55
CA SER A 66 14.91 7.13 43.23
C SER A 66 15.52 5.96 44.01
N CYS A 67 16.85 5.87 44.00
CA CYS A 67 17.60 4.85 44.74
C CYS A 67 18.73 5.49 45.55
N PRO A 68 18.97 5.07 46.81
CA PRO A 68 20.20 5.42 47.52
C PRO A 68 21.45 4.99 46.75
N TRP A 69 22.56 5.69 46.97
CA TRP A 69 23.83 5.41 46.33
C TRP A 69 24.27 3.95 46.51
N ALA A 70 24.73 3.34 45.41
CA ALA A 70 25.44 2.06 45.38
C ALA A 70 26.46 2.06 44.23
N ARG A 71 27.44 1.16 44.26
CA ARG A 71 28.49 1.06 43.22
C ARG A 71 27.94 0.88 41.80
N GLN A 72 26.86 0.12 41.66
CA GLN A 72 26.21 -0.15 40.38
C GLN A 72 24.70 -0.29 40.59
N LEU A 73 23.93 0.48 39.81
CA LEU A 73 22.47 0.49 39.81
C LEU A 73 21.96 0.04 38.43
N SER A 74 21.03 -0.91 38.40
CA SER A 74 20.33 -1.30 37.18
C SER A 74 18.98 -0.58 37.12
N ALA A 75 18.67 0.06 35.99
CA ALA A 75 17.39 0.74 35.79
C ALA A 75 16.18 -0.19 36.01
N SER A 76 16.34 -1.46 35.64
CA SER A 76 15.29 -2.48 35.71
C SER A 76 15.13 -3.15 37.09
N LEU A 77 16.00 -2.85 38.06
CA LEU A 77 15.97 -3.45 39.41
C LEU A 77 16.01 -2.46 40.57
N SER A 78 16.75 -1.35 40.44
CA SER A 78 17.17 -0.55 41.60
C SER A 78 16.18 0.52 42.07
N PHE A 79 15.17 0.88 41.27
CA PHE A 79 14.35 2.09 41.46
C PHE A 79 12.90 1.79 41.83
N GLY A 80 12.62 0.62 42.41
CA GLY A 80 11.32 0.27 42.98
C GLY A 80 10.20 0.24 41.94
N GLU A 81 9.12 1.02 42.17
CA GLU A 81 7.96 1.08 41.28
C GLU A 81 8.32 1.46 39.83
N PHE A 82 9.26 2.40 39.65
CA PHE A 82 9.80 2.75 38.34
C PHE A 82 10.29 1.51 37.58
N SER A 83 11.12 0.69 38.23
CA SER A 83 11.73 -0.49 37.63
C SER A 83 10.68 -1.53 37.21
N THR A 84 9.60 -1.69 37.99
CA THR A 84 8.51 -2.60 37.69
C THR A 84 7.63 -2.10 36.53
N GLU A 85 7.23 -0.83 36.54
CA GLU A 85 6.38 -0.26 35.49
C GLU A 85 7.14 -0.05 34.18
N ALA A 86 8.43 0.32 34.21
CA ALA A 86 9.25 0.44 33.01
C ALA A 86 9.43 -0.92 32.31
N LYS A 87 9.61 -2.02 33.06
CA LYS A 87 9.56 -3.39 32.52
C LYS A 87 8.22 -3.71 31.87
N ARG A 88 7.12 -3.44 32.58
CA ARG A 88 5.75 -3.66 32.08
C ARG A 88 5.50 -2.93 30.75
N ARG A 89 5.95 -1.68 30.64
CA ARG A 89 5.85 -0.89 29.39
C ARG A 89 6.73 -1.43 28.28
N GLN A 90 7.95 -1.88 28.57
CA GLN A 90 8.81 -2.53 27.58
C GLN A 90 8.18 -3.82 27.05
N GLU A 91 7.60 -4.64 27.94
CA GLU A 91 6.89 -5.87 27.56
C GLU A 91 5.64 -5.58 26.71
N ALA A 92 4.89 -4.53 27.04
CA ALA A 92 3.75 -4.06 26.25
C ALA A 92 4.17 -3.57 24.86
N ASP A 93 5.19 -2.70 24.75
CA ASP A 93 5.75 -2.24 23.47
C ASP A 93 6.20 -3.44 22.60
N MET A 94 6.91 -4.41 23.20
CA MET A 94 7.32 -5.64 22.50
C MET A 94 6.15 -6.52 22.06
N LEU A 95 5.03 -6.51 22.79
CA LEU A 95 3.81 -7.23 22.42
C LEU A 95 3.09 -6.54 21.26
N GLU A 96 2.92 -5.23 21.30
CA GLU A 96 2.32 -4.44 20.22
C GLU A 96 3.08 -4.59 18.90
N VAL A 97 4.42 -4.54 18.94
CA VAL A 97 5.27 -4.78 17.74
C VAL A 97 5.05 -6.19 17.18
N LYS A 98 4.97 -7.21 18.04
CA LYS A 98 4.69 -8.59 17.61
C LYS A 98 3.29 -8.74 17.03
N GLN A 99 2.29 -8.07 17.60
CA GLN A 99 0.92 -8.06 17.09
C GLN A 99 0.84 -7.36 15.72
N GLU A 100 1.45 -6.18 15.56
CA GLU A 100 1.45 -5.45 14.29
C GLU A 100 2.22 -6.20 13.19
N ALA A 101 3.34 -6.84 13.53
CA ALA A 101 4.05 -7.73 12.61
C ALA A 101 3.19 -8.94 12.18
N ARG A 102 2.37 -9.50 13.08
CA ARG A 102 1.38 -10.54 12.75
C ARG A 102 0.25 -9.99 11.86
N ARG A 103 -0.31 -8.82 12.16
CA ARG A 103 -1.34 -8.15 11.34
C ARG A 103 -0.84 -7.91 9.91
N LYS A 104 0.32 -7.28 9.75
CA LYS A 104 0.96 -7.06 8.44
C LYS A 104 1.23 -8.36 7.68
N LYS A 105 1.67 -9.42 8.37
CA LYS A 105 1.86 -10.75 7.75
C LYS A 105 0.53 -11.36 7.30
N ALA A 106 -0.54 -11.24 8.10
CA ALA A 106 -1.88 -11.73 7.76
C ALA A 106 -2.51 -10.95 6.60
N ALA A 107 -2.44 -9.61 6.61
CA ALA A 107 -2.90 -8.75 5.52
C ALA A 107 -2.18 -9.10 4.20
N LYS A 108 -0.84 -9.21 4.22
CA LYS A 108 -0.05 -9.66 3.06
C LYS A 108 -0.44 -11.06 2.58
N ALA A 109 -0.74 -11.99 3.49
CA ALA A 109 -1.20 -13.33 3.13
C ALA A 109 -2.58 -13.31 2.46
N ARG A 110 -3.55 -12.54 2.99
CA ARG A 110 -4.87 -12.37 2.36
C ARG A 110 -4.77 -11.74 0.97
N GLN A 111 -3.93 -10.72 0.83
CA GLN A 111 -3.62 -10.09 -0.45
C GLN A 111 -3.04 -11.12 -1.45
N LEU A 112 -2.11 -11.97 -1.02
CA LEU A 112 -1.55 -13.06 -1.85
C LEU A 112 -2.62 -14.11 -2.21
N THR A 113 -3.52 -14.48 -1.32
CA THR A 113 -4.62 -15.42 -1.63
C THR A 113 -5.63 -14.82 -2.60
N LYS A 114 -6.02 -13.53 -2.44
CA LYS A 114 -6.88 -12.83 -3.41
C LYS A 114 -6.22 -12.78 -4.80
N LEU A 115 -4.90 -12.56 -4.85
CA LEU A 115 -4.11 -12.69 -6.07
C LEU A 115 -4.22 -14.10 -6.67
N GLU A 116 -3.90 -15.15 -5.92
CA GLU A 116 -3.89 -16.52 -6.42
C GLU A 116 -5.27 -16.92 -6.99
N GLN A 117 -6.34 -16.47 -6.33
CA GLN A 117 -7.71 -16.62 -6.80
C GLN A 117 -7.97 -15.86 -8.11
N ALA A 118 -7.53 -14.60 -8.23
CA ALA A 118 -7.67 -13.81 -9.46
C ALA A 118 -6.88 -14.41 -10.65
N VAL A 119 -5.64 -14.86 -10.42
CA VAL A 119 -4.82 -15.54 -11.43
C VAL A 119 -5.47 -16.86 -11.85
N LYS A 120 -5.99 -17.65 -10.89
CA LYS A 120 -6.71 -18.89 -11.17
C LYS A 120 -8.03 -18.66 -11.92
N ALA A 121 -8.75 -17.58 -11.60
CA ALA A 121 -9.96 -17.19 -12.31
C ALA A 121 -9.67 -16.83 -13.76
N LYS A 122 -8.67 -15.96 -14.01
CA LYS A 122 -8.21 -15.62 -15.36
C LYS A 122 -7.74 -16.86 -16.14
N TRP A 123 -6.93 -17.72 -15.52
CA TRP A 123 -6.49 -18.99 -16.12
C TRP A 123 -7.66 -19.91 -16.48
N ASN A 124 -8.71 -19.96 -15.65
CA ASN A 124 -9.91 -20.74 -15.95
C ASN A 124 -10.72 -20.16 -17.12
N GLU A 125 -10.78 -18.82 -17.24
CA GLU A 125 -11.39 -18.13 -18.38
C GLU A 125 -10.60 -18.38 -19.68
N ASP A 126 -9.27 -18.23 -19.65
CA ASP A 126 -8.36 -18.53 -20.75
C ASP A 126 -8.46 -20.01 -21.16
N SER A 127 -8.53 -20.92 -20.18
CA SER A 127 -8.69 -22.36 -20.40
C SER A 127 -10.08 -22.74 -20.95
N ARG A 128 -11.14 -22.05 -20.55
CA ARG A 128 -12.48 -22.21 -21.13
C ARG A 128 -12.48 -21.74 -22.58
N THR A 129 -11.90 -20.56 -22.83
CA THR A 129 -11.73 -19.98 -24.16
C THR A 129 -10.96 -20.93 -25.07
N ALA A 130 -9.78 -21.41 -24.65
CA ALA A 130 -8.98 -22.37 -25.40
C ALA A 130 -9.71 -23.71 -25.66
N ARG A 131 -10.49 -24.22 -24.70
CA ARG A 131 -11.32 -25.43 -24.93
C ARG A 131 -12.41 -25.20 -25.96
N CYS A 132 -13.08 -24.04 -25.94
CA CYS A 132 -14.04 -23.68 -26.99
C CYS A 132 -13.37 -23.59 -28.37
N HIS A 133 -12.16 -23.02 -28.47
CA HIS A 133 -11.39 -22.99 -29.71
C HIS A 133 -11.07 -24.41 -30.21
N CYS A 134 -10.58 -25.29 -29.33
CA CYS A 134 -10.29 -26.68 -29.68
C CYS A 134 -11.53 -27.46 -30.14
N LEU A 135 -12.69 -27.26 -29.51
CA LEU A 135 -13.94 -27.91 -29.90
C LEU A 135 -14.44 -27.43 -31.27
N LEU A 136 -14.40 -26.11 -31.51
CA LEU A 136 -14.80 -25.52 -32.80
C LEU A 136 -13.84 -25.91 -33.93
N LEU A 137 -12.54 -26.05 -33.63
CA LEU A 137 -11.55 -26.61 -34.54
C LEU A 137 -11.91 -28.06 -34.94
N VAL A 138 -12.17 -28.92 -33.96
CA VAL A 138 -12.58 -30.32 -34.24
C VAL A 138 -13.85 -30.36 -35.08
N LEU A 139 -14.82 -29.48 -34.81
CA LEU A 139 -16.05 -29.36 -35.60
C LEU A 139 -15.77 -28.90 -37.05
N ALA A 140 -14.93 -27.90 -37.24
CA ALA A 140 -14.56 -27.41 -38.58
C ALA A 140 -13.85 -28.50 -39.41
N VAL A 141 -12.91 -29.25 -38.80
CA VAL A 141 -12.26 -30.39 -39.45
C VAL A 141 -13.27 -31.49 -39.80
N ALA A 142 -14.20 -31.82 -38.89
CA ALA A 142 -15.24 -32.82 -39.14
C ALA A 142 -16.17 -32.43 -40.32
N ILE A 143 -16.54 -31.14 -40.43
CA ILE A 143 -17.32 -30.63 -41.55
C ILE A 143 -16.54 -30.75 -42.86
N VAL A 144 -15.25 -30.35 -42.90
CA VAL A 144 -14.40 -30.48 -44.10
C VAL A 144 -14.26 -31.95 -44.53
N VAL A 145 -14.04 -32.87 -43.59
CA VAL A 145 -13.97 -34.31 -43.87
C VAL A 145 -15.30 -34.84 -44.41
N THR A 146 -16.43 -34.40 -43.85
CA THR A 146 -17.76 -34.83 -44.32
C THR A 146 -18.05 -34.28 -45.72
N CYS A 147 -17.71 -33.02 -46.00
CA CYS A 147 -17.84 -32.43 -47.34
C CYS A 147 -17.03 -33.20 -48.38
N ALA A 148 -15.82 -33.65 -48.04
CA ALA A 148 -14.95 -34.42 -48.92
C ALA A 148 -15.50 -35.83 -49.28
N MET A 149 -16.51 -36.33 -48.56
CA MET A 149 -17.14 -37.63 -48.81
C MET A 149 -18.39 -37.56 -49.70
N VAL A 150 -18.95 -36.36 -49.94
CA VAL A 150 -20.18 -36.18 -50.73
C VAL A 150 -19.83 -35.96 -52.21
N PRO A 151 -20.60 -36.48 -53.18
CA PRO A 151 -20.33 -36.29 -54.61
C PRO A 151 -20.34 -34.81 -55.06
N PRO A 152 -19.42 -34.39 -55.95
CA PRO A 152 -19.14 -32.98 -56.25
C PRO A 152 -20.26 -32.22 -56.98
N GLY A 153 -21.26 -32.92 -57.52
CA GLY A 153 -22.41 -32.31 -58.20
C GLY A 153 -23.54 -31.82 -57.27
N SER A 154 -23.44 -32.03 -55.95
CA SER A 154 -24.49 -31.64 -55.02
C SER A 154 -24.32 -30.20 -54.51
N ALA A 155 -25.35 -29.38 -54.70
CA ALA A 155 -25.41 -28.00 -54.17
C ALA A 155 -25.24 -27.94 -52.63
N VAL A 156 -25.56 -29.03 -51.93
CA VAL A 156 -25.35 -29.17 -50.47
C VAL A 156 -23.87 -29.08 -50.12
N VAL A 157 -22.96 -29.59 -50.96
CA VAL A 157 -21.51 -29.57 -50.73
C VAL A 157 -20.97 -28.15 -50.80
N ALA A 158 -21.38 -27.39 -51.82
CA ALA A 158 -21.01 -25.98 -51.95
C ALA A 158 -21.51 -25.15 -50.76
N ALA A 159 -22.77 -25.36 -50.34
CA ALA A 159 -23.34 -24.67 -49.18
C ALA A 159 -22.61 -25.00 -47.86
N LEU A 160 -22.28 -26.27 -47.61
CA LEU A 160 -21.55 -26.71 -46.41
C LEU A 160 -20.11 -26.19 -46.38
N LEU A 161 -19.40 -26.20 -47.52
CA LEU A 161 -18.05 -25.65 -47.63
C LEU A 161 -18.02 -24.14 -47.43
N SER A 162 -18.93 -23.39 -48.07
CA SER A 162 -19.05 -21.95 -47.86
C SER A 162 -19.36 -21.61 -46.39
N SER A 163 -20.22 -22.41 -45.75
CA SER A 163 -20.53 -22.25 -44.32
C SER A 163 -19.31 -22.52 -43.42
N ALA A 164 -18.54 -23.59 -43.70
CA ALA A 164 -17.34 -23.93 -42.94
C ALA A 164 -16.23 -22.86 -43.06
N VAL A 165 -16.02 -22.32 -44.27
CA VAL A 165 -15.09 -21.21 -44.52
C VAL A 165 -15.57 -19.94 -43.82
N PHE A 166 -16.86 -19.59 -43.93
CA PHE A 166 -17.42 -18.40 -43.28
C PHE A 166 -17.29 -18.44 -41.76
N VAL A 167 -17.62 -19.57 -41.12
CA VAL A 167 -17.46 -19.76 -39.66
C VAL A 167 -15.99 -19.62 -39.27
N SER A 168 -15.07 -20.23 -40.02
CA SER A 168 -13.63 -20.13 -39.77
C SER A 168 -13.11 -18.68 -39.88
N CYS A 169 -13.53 -17.94 -40.92
CA CYS A 169 -13.15 -16.54 -41.11
C CYS A 169 -13.71 -15.63 -40.01
N CYS A 170 -14.99 -15.77 -39.65
CA CYS A 170 -15.61 -15.00 -38.58
C CYS A 170 -14.88 -15.19 -37.24
N PHE A 171 -14.42 -16.40 -36.96
CA PHE A 171 -13.67 -16.71 -35.74
C PHE A 171 -12.31 -16.00 -35.70
N ILE A 172 -11.54 -16.07 -36.80
CA ILE A 172 -10.26 -15.36 -36.93
C ILE A 172 -10.43 -13.85 -36.74
N THR A 173 -11.50 -13.26 -37.28
CA THR A 173 -11.78 -11.83 -37.09
C THR A 173 -12.23 -11.49 -35.68
N TYR A 174 -12.96 -12.38 -34.99
CA TYR A 174 -13.37 -12.20 -33.61
C TYR A 174 -12.17 -12.22 -32.65
N ASP A 175 -11.29 -13.22 -32.77
CA ASP A 175 -10.08 -13.33 -31.94
C ASP A 175 -9.12 -12.16 -32.17
N ALA A 176 -8.94 -11.75 -33.43
CA ALA A 176 -8.15 -10.56 -33.76
C ALA A 176 -8.77 -9.28 -33.18
N GLY A 177 -10.09 -9.13 -33.25
CA GLY A 177 -10.83 -8.00 -32.69
C GLY A 177 -10.72 -7.93 -31.16
N LYS A 178 -10.98 -9.05 -30.47
CA LYS A 178 -10.87 -9.12 -29.00
C LYS A 178 -9.44 -8.82 -28.54
N LEU A 179 -8.42 -9.33 -29.24
CA LEU A 179 -7.03 -9.05 -28.90
C LEU A 179 -6.64 -7.57 -29.03
N VAL A 180 -7.18 -6.87 -30.03
CA VAL A 180 -6.97 -5.42 -30.21
C VAL A 180 -7.75 -4.61 -29.16
N ALA A 181 -8.93 -5.09 -28.75
CA ALA A 181 -9.72 -4.45 -27.69
C ALA A 181 -9.05 -4.59 -26.31
N ASP A 182 -8.66 -5.80 -25.91
CA ASP A 182 -8.18 -6.11 -24.55
C ASP A 182 -6.81 -5.49 -24.21
N ASN A 183 -5.98 -5.18 -25.22
CA ASN A 183 -4.62 -4.65 -25.02
C ASN A 183 -4.47 -3.17 -25.48
N GLY A 184 -5.53 -2.61 -26.06
CA GLY A 184 -5.43 -1.41 -26.88
C GLY A 184 -4.44 -1.56 -28.05
N TRP A 185 -4.16 -0.46 -28.76
CA TRP A 185 -3.19 -0.45 -29.87
C TRP A 185 -1.72 -0.52 -29.43
N ARG A 186 -1.45 -0.64 -28.12
CA ARG A 186 -0.09 -0.76 -27.55
C ARG A 186 0.23 -2.20 -27.16
N ILE A 187 0.17 -3.10 -28.14
CA ILE A 187 0.63 -4.48 -27.95
C ILE A 187 2.16 -4.45 -27.79
N SER A 188 2.64 -4.63 -26.56
CA SER A 188 4.05 -4.94 -26.34
C SER A 188 4.34 -6.33 -26.93
N PRO A 189 5.43 -6.55 -27.69
CA PRO A 189 5.79 -7.87 -28.23
C PRO A 189 5.94 -8.95 -27.15
N SER A 190 6.18 -8.53 -25.91
CA SER A 190 6.42 -9.36 -24.74
C SER A 190 5.20 -10.23 -24.36
N ASP A 191 4.00 -9.65 -24.35
CA ASP A 191 2.80 -10.28 -23.74
C ASP A 191 2.17 -11.37 -24.62
N ILE A 192 2.81 -11.64 -25.76
CA ILE A 192 2.33 -12.51 -26.83
C ILE A 192 2.72 -13.98 -26.61
N CYS A 193 3.71 -14.31 -25.76
CA CYS A 193 4.42 -15.59 -25.91
C CYS A 193 3.82 -16.84 -25.23
N PHE A 194 3.33 -16.77 -23.98
CA PHE A 194 3.21 -17.99 -23.16
C PHE A 194 1.94 -18.84 -23.40
N ALA A 195 0.73 -18.28 -23.21
CA ALA A 195 -0.52 -18.99 -23.53
C ALA A 195 -0.67 -19.26 -25.04
N ARG A 196 -0.02 -18.41 -25.85
CA ARG A 196 -0.15 -18.37 -27.29
C ARG A 196 0.71 -19.37 -28.03
N GLY A 197 1.75 -19.97 -27.42
CA GLY A 197 2.57 -20.99 -28.09
C GLY A 197 1.73 -22.22 -28.52
N ARG A 198 0.90 -22.75 -27.61
CA ARG A 198 0.00 -23.87 -27.91
C ARG A 198 -1.15 -23.45 -28.82
N LEU A 199 -1.75 -22.28 -28.58
CA LEU A 199 -2.86 -21.79 -29.42
C LEU A 199 -2.39 -21.50 -30.85
N ARG A 200 -1.26 -20.79 -31.05
CA ARG A 200 -0.61 -20.59 -32.36
C ARG A 200 -0.32 -21.93 -33.02
N PHE A 201 0.26 -22.91 -32.31
CA PHE A 201 0.52 -24.23 -32.89
C PHE A 201 -0.77 -24.91 -33.37
N CYS A 202 -1.81 -24.94 -32.55
CA CYS A 202 -3.11 -25.50 -32.94
C CYS A 202 -3.78 -24.73 -34.09
N THR A 203 -3.71 -23.40 -34.10
CA THR A 203 -4.26 -22.54 -35.17
C THR A 203 -3.47 -22.69 -36.48
N VAL A 204 -2.15 -22.81 -36.44
CA VAL A 204 -1.30 -23.06 -37.62
C VAL A 204 -1.52 -24.48 -38.14
N LEU A 205 -1.54 -25.49 -37.26
CA LEU A 205 -1.82 -26.88 -37.65
C LEU A 205 -3.24 -27.03 -38.24
N SER A 206 -4.23 -26.40 -37.61
CA SER A 206 -5.59 -26.23 -38.16
C SER A 206 -5.56 -25.67 -39.57
N TRP A 207 -4.84 -24.56 -39.76
CA TRP A 207 -4.72 -23.91 -41.06
C TRP A 207 -4.12 -24.84 -42.10
N MET A 208 -3.02 -25.52 -41.78
CA MET A 208 -2.35 -26.45 -42.68
C MET A 208 -3.25 -27.64 -43.04
N LEU A 209 -4.01 -28.19 -42.09
CA LEU A 209 -4.95 -29.29 -42.33
C LEU A 209 -6.17 -28.84 -43.16
N GLY A 210 -6.72 -27.65 -42.90
CA GLY A 210 -7.79 -27.06 -43.70
C GLY A 210 -7.34 -26.75 -45.12
N LEU A 211 -6.12 -26.19 -45.27
CA LEU A 211 -5.48 -25.93 -46.57
C LEU A 211 -5.25 -27.22 -47.36
N LEU A 212 -4.81 -28.30 -46.70
CA LEU A 212 -4.63 -29.61 -47.32
C LEU A 212 -5.98 -30.21 -47.76
N GLY A 213 -7.01 -30.14 -46.91
CA GLY A 213 -8.36 -30.58 -47.24
C GLY A 213 -8.97 -29.84 -48.43
N LEU A 214 -8.79 -28.51 -48.48
CA LEU A 214 -9.22 -27.69 -49.61
C LEU A 214 -8.45 -28.02 -50.91
N ILE A 215 -7.16 -28.36 -50.86
CA ILE A 215 -6.36 -28.79 -52.03
C ILE A 215 -6.93 -30.10 -52.57
N ILE A 216 -7.16 -31.08 -51.68
CA ILE A 216 -7.67 -32.41 -52.06
C ILE A 216 -9.06 -32.28 -52.69
N LEU A 217 -9.94 -31.47 -52.10
CA LEU A 217 -11.28 -31.21 -52.62
C LEU A 217 -11.24 -30.49 -53.97
N THR A 218 -10.40 -29.46 -54.11
CA THR A 218 -10.21 -28.68 -55.34
C THR A 218 -9.73 -29.57 -56.49
N LEU A 219 -8.76 -30.46 -56.23
CA LEU A 219 -8.27 -31.44 -57.20
C LEU A 219 -9.38 -32.42 -57.59
N ARG A 220 -10.08 -33.02 -56.62
CA ARG A 220 -11.17 -33.97 -56.86
C ARG A 220 -12.29 -33.37 -57.72
N HIS A 221 -12.82 -32.21 -57.33
CA HIS A 221 -13.85 -31.51 -58.10
C HIS A 221 -13.37 -31.16 -59.52
N SER A 222 -12.10 -30.79 -59.69
CA SER A 222 -11.54 -30.49 -61.02
C SER A 222 -11.46 -31.73 -61.91
N PHE A 223 -11.06 -32.88 -61.37
CA PHE A 223 -11.07 -34.16 -62.10
C PHE A 223 -12.48 -34.64 -62.45
N ASP A 224 -13.45 -34.42 -61.55
CA ASP A 224 -14.86 -34.77 -61.76
C ASP A 224 -15.62 -33.74 -62.66
N GLY A 225 -14.92 -32.76 -63.25
CA GLY A 225 -15.47 -31.80 -64.22
C GLY A 225 -16.02 -30.49 -63.64
N PHE A 226 -16.04 -30.34 -62.31
CA PHE A 226 -16.58 -29.20 -61.56
C PHE A 226 -15.52 -28.14 -61.22
N TRP A 227 -14.58 -27.86 -62.14
CA TRP A 227 -13.44 -26.94 -61.92
C TRP A 227 -13.82 -25.54 -61.42
N TRP A 228 -15.05 -25.08 -61.64
CA TRP A 228 -15.54 -23.78 -61.17
C TRP A 228 -15.69 -23.69 -59.65
N THR A 229 -15.86 -24.80 -58.92
CA THR A 229 -15.89 -24.76 -57.44
C THR A 229 -14.55 -24.34 -56.84
N SER A 230 -13.45 -24.55 -57.58
CA SER A 230 -12.09 -24.11 -57.26
C SER A 230 -11.95 -22.58 -57.20
N LEU A 231 -12.79 -21.84 -57.94
CA LEU A 231 -12.81 -20.37 -57.88
C LEU A 231 -13.47 -19.85 -56.60
N ILE A 232 -14.33 -20.64 -55.96
CA ILE A 232 -15.00 -20.30 -54.70
C ILE A 232 -14.05 -20.50 -53.50
N THR A 233 -13.15 -21.48 -53.57
CA THR A 233 -12.15 -21.74 -52.51
C THR A 233 -10.93 -20.82 -52.59
N LEU A 234 -10.61 -20.27 -53.75
CA LEU A 234 -9.41 -19.43 -53.98
C LEU A 234 -9.32 -18.17 -53.09
N PRO A 235 -10.40 -17.39 -52.81
CA PRO A 235 -10.33 -16.27 -51.89
C PRO A 235 -9.96 -16.69 -50.46
N ALA A 236 -10.42 -17.87 -50.02
CA ALA A 236 -10.07 -18.43 -48.72
C ALA A 236 -8.58 -18.80 -48.63
N TYR A 237 -7.98 -19.31 -49.73
CA TYR A 237 -6.53 -19.48 -49.84
C TYR A 237 -5.79 -18.16 -49.68
N CYS A 238 -6.14 -17.15 -50.47
CA CYS A 238 -5.41 -15.87 -50.49
C CYS A 238 -5.48 -15.11 -49.16
N PHE A 239 -6.64 -15.15 -48.49
CA PHE A 239 -6.81 -14.60 -47.15
C PHE A 239 -6.01 -15.41 -46.12
N GLY A 240 -6.11 -16.74 -46.18
CA GLY A 240 -5.43 -17.68 -45.31
C GLY A 240 -3.91 -17.58 -45.34
N CYS A 241 -3.31 -17.64 -46.52
CA CYS A 241 -1.88 -17.52 -46.70
C CYS A 241 -1.35 -16.16 -46.22
N ASN A 242 -2.12 -15.07 -46.32
CA ASN A 242 -1.75 -13.77 -45.75
C ASN A 242 -1.79 -13.77 -44.22
N CYS A 243 -2.81 -14.38 -43.61
CA CYS A 243 -2.88 -14.56 -42.15
C CYS A 243 -1.71 -15.43 -41.66
N LEU A 244 -1.44 -16.56 -42.31
CA LEU A 244 -0.33 -17.45 -41.98
C LEU A 244 1.02 -16.74 -42.13
N ARG A 245 1.22 -15.99 -43.23
CA ARG A 245 2.46 -15.21 -43.45
C ARG A 245 2.69 -14.18 -42.34
N LYS A 246 1.65 -13.45 -41.91
CA LYS A 246 1.76 -12.51 -40.78
C LYS A 246 2.03 -13.22 -39.45
N MET A 247 1.53 -14.45 -39.23
CA MET A 247 1.81 -15.22 -38.01
C MET A 247 3.20 -15.86 -38.00
N CYS A 248 3.73 -16.29 -39.16
CA CYS A 248 5.01 -16.98 -39.26
C CYS A 248 6.21 -16.04 -39.46
N TYR A 249 6.03 -14.90 -40.12
CA TYR A 249 7.09 -13.92 -40.40
C TYR A 249 7.00 -12.65 -39.53
N GLY A 250 6.09 -12.59 -38.55
CA GLY A 250 5.97 -11.47 -37.62
C GLY A 250 7.08 -11.41 -36.56
N ASP A 251 7.73 -12.55 -36.27
CA ASP A 251 8.68 -12.73 -35.18
C ASP A 251 10.12 -13.03 -35.69
N GLU A 252 10.64 -12.22 -36.64
CA GLU A 252 12.04 -12.34 -37.12
C GLU A 252 13.08 -11.74 -36.14
N VAL A 253 12.62 -11.33 -34.95
CA VAL A 253 13.47 -10.93 -33.81
C VAL A 253 13.10 -11.81 -32.62
N VAL A 254 14.07 -12.02 -31.72
CA VAL A 254 13.90 -12.77 -30.45
C VAL A 254 14.04 -14.30 -30.58
N GLY A 255 15.22 -14.73 -31.06
CA GLY A 255 15.84 -16.00 -30.65
C GLY A 255 16.30 -16.00 -29.18
N VAL A 256 15.54 -15.37 -28.28
CA VAL A 256 15.84 -15.32 -26.84
C VAL A 256 15.25 -16.56 -26.18
N ASN A 257 16.07 -17.22 -25.38
CA ASN A 257 15.73 -18.42 -24.64
C ASN A 257 14.38 -18.24 -23.89
N MET A 258 13.36 -19.03 -24.27
CA MET A 258 11.99 -18.93 -23.76
C MET A 258 11.93 -18.96 -22.21
N SER A 259 12.87 -19.64 -21.57
CA SER A 259 12.99 -19.67 -20.10
C SER A 259 13.35 -18.30 -19.48
N TYR A 260 14.13 -17.47 -20.18
CA TYR A 260 14.50 -16.12 -19.73
C TYR A 260 13.31 -15.16 -19.84
N LEU A 261 12.60 -15.18 -20.98
CA LEU A 261 11.35 -14.44 -21.15
C LEU A 261 10.31 -14.85 -20.11
N THR A 262 10.14 -16.15 -19.86
CA THR A 262 9.20 -16.64 -18.82
C THR A 262 9.53 -16.07 -17.45
N ARG A 263 10.82 -16.03 -17.05
CA ARG A 263 11.23 -15.41 -15.77
C ARG A 263 11.05 -13.89 -15.76
N ALA A 264 11.44 -13.19 -16.82
CA ALA A 264 11.27 -11.73 -16.92
C ALA A 264 9.78 -11.33 -16.88
N HIS A 265 8.90 -12.10 -17.51
CA HIS A 265 7.44 -11.92 -17.42
C HIS A 265 6.90 -12.25 -16.04
N GLN A 266 7.33 -13.35 -15.43
CA GLN A 266 6.92 -13.69 -14.08
C GLN A 266 7.35 -12.60 -13.09
N GLN A 267 8.56 -12.06 -13.24
CA GLN A 267 9.05 -10.92 -12.45
C GLN A 267 8.32 -9.60 -12.76
N SER A 268 8.01 -9.31 -14.03
CA SER A 268 7.30 -8.08 -14.42
C SER A 268 5.83 -8.11 -13.94
N ALA A 269 5.15 -9.24 -14.13
CA ALA A 269 3.82 -9.47 -13.58
C ALA A 269 3.86 -9.44 -12.05
N GLU A 270 4.82 -10.09 -11.41
CA GLU A 270 5.02 -10.01 -9.95
C GLU A 270 5.31 -8.57 -9.50
N HIS A 271 6.05 -7.76 -10.26
CA HIS A 271 6.31 -6.34 -9.93
C HIS A 271 5.08 -5.45 -10.10
N GLU A 272 4.40 -5.49 -11.26
CA GLU A 272 3.15 -4.76 -11.50
C GLU A 272 2.11 -5.14 -10.45
N LEU A 273 2.11 -6.40 -10.06
CA LEU A 273 1.13 -6.93 -9.14
C LEU A 273 1.51 -6.69 -7.68
N LEU A 274 2.79 -6.74 -7.29
CA LEU A 274 3.26 -6.20 -6.02
C LEU A 274 3.00 -4.70 -5.92
N ARG A 275 3.04 -3.96 -7.04
CA ARG A 275 2.57 -2.57 -7.09
C ARG A 275 1.08 -2.52 -6.76
N LYS A 276 0.23 -3.32 -7.45
CA LYS A 276 -1.22 -3.46 -7.17
C LYS A 276 -1.54 -3.89 -5.72
N LEU A 277 -0.70 -4.72 -5.09
CA LEU A 277 -0.87 -5.15 -3.70
C LEU A 277 -0.44 -4.07 -2.69
N ARG A 278 0.55 -3.23 -3.04
CA ARG A 278 0.93 -2.04 -2.23
C ARG A 278 -0.06 -0.89 -2.41
N SER A 279 -0.69 -0.78 -3.57
CA SER A 279 -1.70 0.22 -3.89
C SER A 279 -3.09 -0.29 -3.54
N ILE A 280 -3.49 -0.17 -2.27
CA ILE A 280 -4.90 -0.26 -1.89
C ILE A 280 -5.58 1.01 -2.43
N GLU A 281 -6.00 0.95 -3.70
CA GLU A 281 -6.95 1.92 -4.24
C GLU A 281 -8.28 1.71 -3.51
N PHE A 282 -8.78 2.77 -2.90
CA PHE A 282 -10.04 2.75 -2.18
C PHE A 282 -10.77 4.05 -2.50
N ASN A 283 -11.84 3.94 -3.29
CA ASN A 283 -12.59 5.10 -3.79
C ASN A 283 -13.66 5.63 -2.82
N GLY A 284 -13.75 5.04 -1.63
CA GLY A 284 -14.94 5.12 -0.79
C GLY A 284 -16.09 4.28 -1.34
N SER A 285 -17.07 4.03 -0.48
CA SER A 285 -18.37 3.47 -0.82
C SER A 285 -19.34 3.90 0.27
N VAL A 286 -20.35 4.69 -0.09
CA VAL A 286 -21.36 5.17 0.85
C VAL A 286 -22.52 4.19 0.87
N LEU A 287 -22.76 3.56 2.02
CA LEU A 287 -23.86 2.63 2.18
C LEU A 287 -25.09 3.37 2.69
N LYS A 288 -26.17 3.29 1.92
CA LYS A 288 -27.40 4.03 2.17
C LYS A 288 -28.07 3.56 3.46
N GLY A 289 -28.56 4.50 4.26
CA GLY A 289 -29.27 4.23 5.51
C GLY A 289 -29.10 5.37 6.51
N ARG A 290 -30.21 5.95 6.95
CA ARG A 290 -30.21 7.02 7.95
C ARG A 290 -29.65 6.51 9.28
N GLY A 291 -28.72 7.26 9.88
CA GLY A 291 -28.04 6.90 11.12
C GLY A 291 -27.01 5.77 10.96
N ARG A 292 -26.66 5.35 9.73
CA ARG A 292 -25.54 4.43 9.52
C ARG A 292 -24.23 5.19 9.68
N ALA A 293 -23.35 4.70 10.54
CA ALA A 293 -21.97 5.21 10.66
C ALA A 293 -21.26 5.20 9.30
N CYS A 294 -20.67 6.34 8.92
CA CYS A 294 -19.86 6.50 7.72
C CYS A 294 -18.48 7.03 8.09
N VAL A 295 -17.41 6.28 7.79
CA VAL A 295 -16.04 6.71 8.11
C VAL A 295 -15.62 7.78 7.11
N CYS A 296 -15.49 9.01 7.57
CA CYS A 296 -15.28 10.19 6.75
C CYS A 296 -13.82 10.60 6.67
N SER A 297 -13.05 10.39 7.75
CA SER A 297 -11.62 10.68 7.78
C SER A 297 -10.88 9.65 8.62
N TRP A 298 -9.73 9.18 8.13
CA TRP A 298 -8.92 8.15 8.79
C TRP A 298 -7.42 8.51 8.82
N PRO A 299 -6.72 8.32 9.96
CA PRO A 299 -5.32 8.66 10.08
C PRO A 299 -4.44 7.59 9.43
N GLY A 300 -3.91 7.88 8.23
CA GLY A 300 -3.19 6.94 7.37
C GLY A 300 -1.97 6.23 8.00
N LYS A 301 -1.40 6.73 9.10
CA LYS A 301 -0.34 6.02 9.85
C LYS A 301 -0.83 4.74 10.54
N TYR A 302 -2.14 4.61 10.76
CA TYR A 302 -2.81 3.46 11.38
C TYR A 302 -3.40 2.50 10.34
N ALA A 303 -2.64 2.14 9.31
CA ALA A 303 -3.10 1.23 8.25
C ALA A 303 -3.51 -0.16 8.78
N GLY A 304 -2.77 -0.72 9.74
CA GLY A 304 -3.12 -2.01 10.37
C GLY A 304 -4.39 -1.97 11.24
N ALA A 305 -4.87 -0.78 11.60
CA ALA A 305 -6.15 -0.58 12.26
C ALA A 305 -7.29 -0.34 11.26
N TRP A 306 -7.00 0.28 10.11
CA TRP A 306 -7.94 0.34 8.99
C TRP A 306 -8.27 -1.06 8.46
N ASP A 307 -7.26 -1.92 8.27
CA ASP A 307 -7.46 -3.31 7.90
C ASP A 307 -8.33 -4.06 8.92
N ALA A 308 -8.16 -3.81 10.22
CA ALA A 308 -8.95 -4.42 11.28
C ALA A 308 -10.41 -3.92 11.31
N LEU A 309 -10.62 -2.62 11.06
CA LEU A 309 -11.94 -2.03 10.85
C LEU A 309 -12.65 -2.70 9.67
N VAL A 310 -12.00 -2.78 8.51
CA VAL A 310 -12.53 -3.43 7.28
C VAL A 310 -12.83 -4.92 7.53
N ASP A 311 -11.91 -5.67 8.12
CA ASP A 311 -12.09 -7.09 8.46
C ASP A 311 -13.26 -7.33 9.44
N ALA A 312 -13.57 -6.37 10.32
CA ALA A 312 -14.63 -6.49 11.33
C ALA A 312 -16.03 -6.14 10.80
N SER A 313 -16.14 -5.62 9.57
CA SER A 313 -17.42 -5.25 8.98
C SER A 313 -18.21 -6.45 8.48
N VAL A 314 -19.52 -6.45 8.73
CA VAL A 314 -20.43 -7.50 8.25
C VAL A 314 -20.38 -7.52 6.73
N ASP A 315 -20.08 -8.71 6.17
CA ASP A 315 -19.92 -8.96 4.73
C ASP A 315 -18.88 -8.09 3.98
N GLY A 316 -18.00 -7.38 4.71
CA GLY A 316 -17.06 -6.41 4.13
C GLY A 316 -17.69 -5.03 3.82
N GLU A 317 -18.94 -4.81 4.23
CA GLU A 317 -19.72 -3.61 3.93
C GLU A 317 -19.50 -2.47 4.95
N ILE A 318 -18.39 -1.74 4.78
CA ILE A 318 -18.18 -0.43 5.42
C ILE A 318 -18.76 0.69 4.56
N SER A 319 -19.52 1.57 5.22
CA SER A 319 -19.79 2.91 4.69
C SER A 319 -18.57 3.79 4.99
N ALA A 320 -17.85 4.21 3.97
CA ALA A 320 -16.69 5.08 4.12
C ALA A 320 -16.60 6.06 2.95
N ALA A 321 -16.45 7.35 3.27
CA ALA A 321 -16.18 8.39 2.30
C ALA A 321 -14.68 8.59 2.03
N VAL A 322 -13.79 8.06 2.89
CA VAL A 322 -12.32 8.15 2.75
C VAL A 322 -11.88 7.67 1.37
N VAL A 323 -10.96 8.41 0.73
CA VAL A 323 -10.41 8.08 -0.59
C VAL A 323 -8.89 7.94 -0.52
N PHE A 324 -8.38 6.81 -1.01
CA PHE A 324 -6.96 6.53 -1.17
C PHE A 324 -6.66 6.29 -2.66
N LEU A 325 -5.98 7.24 -3.31
CA LEU A 325 -5.49 7.14 -4.70
C LEU A 325 -3.96 6.96 -4.71
N PRO A 326 -3.46 5.72 -4.61
CA PRO A 326 -2.03 5.43 -4.64
C PRO A 326 -1.37 5.65 -6.02
N ASP A 327 -0.05 5.73 -6.03
CA ASP A 327 0.78 5.93 -7.22
C ASP A 327 0.47 4.94 -8.34
N GLY A 328 0.24 5.49 -9.54
CA GLY A 328 0.00 4.75 -10.76
C GLY A 328 -1.41 4.17 -10.92
N THR A 329 -2.38 4.60 -10.10
CA THR A 329 -3.80 4.58 -10.47
C THR A 329 -4.07 5.58 -11.61
N GLU A 330 -5.15 5.40 -12.38
CA GLU A 330 -5.49 6.30 -13.52
C GLU A 330 -5.70 7.76 -13.08
N GLU A 331 -6.12 7.95 -11.83
CA GLU A 331 -6.40 9.26 -11.25
C GLU A 331 -5.24 9.89 -10.48
N TYR A 332 -4.12 9.17 -10.32
CA TYR A 332 -2.93 9.71 -9.67
C TYR A 332 -2.32 10.85 -10.49
N GLY A 333 -2.03 11.97 -9.84
CA GLY A 333 -1.56 13.19 -10.51
C GLY A 333 -2.65 13.98 -11.23
N VAL A 334 -3.93 13.61 -11.09
CA VAL A 334 -5.04 14.39 -11.67
C VAL A 334 -5.44 15.54 -10.74
N HIS A 335 -5.46 16.75 -11.29
CA HIS A 335 -5.82 17.98 -10.59
C HIS A 335 -7.23 18.41 -10.97
N ASP A 336 -8.06 18.69 -9.97
CA ASP A 336 -9.41 19.20 -10.16
C ASP A 336 -9.49 20.70 -9.90
N ALA A 337 -10.09 21.41 -10.86
CA ALA A 337 -10.39 22.82 -10.72
C ALA A 337 -11.36 23.06 -9.55
N ILE A 338 -11.10 24.12 -8.79
CA ILE A 338 -11.99 24.54 -7.71
C ILE A 338 -13.27 25.11 -8.34
N PRO A 339 -14.47 24.62 -7.99
CA PRO A 339 -15.73 25.19 -8.47
C PRO A 339 -15.87 26.66 -8.07
N PRO A 340 -16.30 27.58 -8.97
CA PRO A 340 -16.37 29.01 -8.67
C PRO A 340 -17.24 29.38 -7.46
N HIS A 341 -18.26 28.57 -7.14
CA HIS A 341 -19.16 28.77 -6.01
C HIS A 341 -18.51 28.45 -4.64
N GLU A 342 -17.34 27.81 -4.61
CA GLU A 342 -16.62 27.56 -3.35
C GLU A 342 -15.86 28.81 -2.89
N HIS A 343 -15.77 29.87 -3.71
CA HIS A 343 -15.16 31.17 -3.35
C HIS A 343 -13.77 31.03 -2.70
N LEU A 344 -12.91 30.22 -3.32
CA LEU A 344 -11.56 29.89 -2.87
C LEU A 344 -10.54 30.25 -3.94
N GLU A 345 -9.35 30.66 -3.50
CA GLU A 345 -8.22 30.94 -4.38
C GLU A 345 -7.47 29.66 -4.76
N GLY A 346 -6.89 29.65 -5.97
CA GLY A 346 -6.11 28.53 -6.49
C GLY A 346 -6.64 27.97 -7.82
N LYS A 347 -5.77 27.27 -8.56
CA LYS A 347 -6.15 26.61 -9.81
C LYS A 347 -6.82 25.26 -9.57
N CYS A 348 -6.44 24.57 -8.51
CA CYS A 348 -6.95 23.27 -8.10
C CYS A 348 -6.94 23.13 -6.58
N TRP A 349 -7.63 22.12 -6.05
CA TRP A 349 -7.72 21.90 -4.61
C TRP A 349 -6.37 21.83 -3.89
N CYS A 350 -5.29 21.37 -4.54
CA CYS A 350 -3.96 21.32 -3.92
C CYS A 350 -3.54 22.66 -3.29
N THR A 351 -3.88 23.81 -3.89
CA THR A 351 -3.56 25.13 -3.33
C THR A 351 -4.21 25.35 -1.96
N VAL A 352 -5.49 24.97 -1.80
CA VAL A 352 -6.22 25.14 -0.53
C VAL A 352 -5.81 24.09 0.50
N LEU A 353 -5.63 22.84 0.07
CA LEU A 353 -5.33 21.70 0.95
C LEU A 353 -3.88 21.70 1.45
N TYR A 354 -2.94 22.10 0.60
CA TYR A 354 -1.50 21.93 0.81
C TYR A 354 -0.67 23.20 0.60
N GLY A 355 -1.25 24.27 0.08
CA GLY A 355 -0.60 25.55 -0.24
C GLY A 355 0.02 25.61 -1.63
N GLU A 356 0.29 24.46 -2.26
CA GLU A 356 0.93 24.35 -3.57
C GLU A 356 0.42 23.12 -4.34
N GLU A 357 0.69 23.05 -5.65
CA GLU A 357 0.34 21.93 -6.50
C GLU A 357 1.21 20.69 -6.17
N LYS A 358 0.58 19.56 -5.84
CA LYS A 358 1.28 18.33 -5.42
C LYS A 358 1.26 17.26 -6.52
N PRO A 359 2.38 16.54 -6.76
CA PRO A 359 2.51 15.63 -7.92
C PRO A 359 1.58 14.40 -7.90
N TRP A 360 0.95 14.11 -6.76
CA TRP A 360 -0.07 13.06 -6.63
C TRP A 360 -1.50 13.53 -6.98
N GLY A 361 -1.69 14.80 -7.30
CA GLY A 361 -2.99 15.35 -7.66
C GLY A 361 -3.91 15.65 -6.47
N CYS A 362 -5.13 16.06 -6.79
CA CYS A 362 -6.19 16.31 -5.81
C CYS A 362 -7.57 15.75 -6.20
N ARG A 363 -7.65 14.94 -7.26
CA ARG A 363 -8.84 14.18 -7.64
C ARG A 363 -9.45 13.39 -6.47
N TRP A 364 -8.61 12.87 -5.57
CA TRP A 364 -9.04 12.18 -4.35
C TRP A 364 -9.96 13.04 -3.49
N PHE A 365 -9.72 14.36 -3.40
CA PHE A 365 -10.52 15.27 -2.57
C PHE A 365 -11.88 15.53 -3.21
N SER A 366 -11.97 15.64 -4.53
CA SER A 366 -13.26 15.76 -5.23
C SER A 366 -14.12 14.50 -5.05
N ARG A 367 -13.51 13.30 -5.15
CA ARG A 367 -14.20 12.03 -4.86
C ARG A 367 -14.64 11.95 -3.40
N TRP A 368 -13.75 12.29 -2.46
CA TRP A 368 -14.05 12.35 -1.04
C TRP A 368 -15.24 13.27 -0.75
N LYS A 369 -15.22 14.50 -1.28
CA LYS A 369 -16.36 15.43 -1.16
C LYS A 369 -17.65 14.82 -1.69
N ALA A 370 -17.64 14.23 -2.89
CA ALA A 370 -18.82 13.60 -3.47
C ALA A 370 -19.38 12.47 -2.58
N ASN A 371 -18.51 11.66 -1.98
CA ASN A 371 -18.90 10.66 -1.00
C ASN A 371 -19.47 11.28 0.29
N ILE A 372 -18.94 12.41 0.77
CA ILE A 372 -19.52 13.10 1.93
C ILE A 372 -20.91 13.64 1.60
N GLU A 373 -21.11 14.29 0.45
CA GLU A 373 -22.43 14.78 0.05
C GLU A 373 -23.43 13.61 -0.05
N GLU A 374 -23.07 12.47 -0.66
CA GLU A 374 -23.95 11.28 -0.68
C GLU A 374 -24.23 10.72 0.73
N ALA A 375 -23.25 10.76 1.64
CA ALA A 375 -23.44 10.33 3.02
C ALA A 375 -24.42 11.24 3.78
N VAL A 376 -24.30 12.56 3.60
CA VAL A 376 -25.22 13.56 4.17
C VAL A 376 -26.62 13.42 3.59
N ASP A 377 -26.77 13.26 2.27
CA ASP A 377 -28.05 13.01 1.59
C ASP A 377 -28.72 11.70 2.07
N CYS A 378 -27.92 10.67 2.37
CA CYS A 378 -28.40 9.42 2.97
C CYS A 378 -28.74 9.54 4.47
N GLY A 379 -28.44 10.68 5.09
CA GLY A 379 -28.60 10.92 6.54
C GLY A 379 -27.69 10.04 7.39
N ALA A 380 -26.49 9.71 6.90
CA ALA A 380 -25.48 8.93 7.61
C ALA A 380 -24.86 9.72 8.79
N GLU A 381 -24.30 8.99 9.76
CA GLU A 381 -23.54 9.57 10.87
C GLU A 381 -22.06 9.69 10.45
N LEU A 382 -21.57 10.90 10.23
CA LEU A 382 -20.19 11.13 9.79
C LEU A 382 -19.21 10.90 10.95
N GLN A 383 -18.20 10.04 10.75
CA GLN A 383 -17.21 9.70 11.77
C GLN A 383 -15.79 10.14 11.35
N VAL A 384 -15.11 10.86 12.25
CA VAL A 384 -13.74 11.36 12.04
C VAL A 384 -12.80 10.73 13.06
N TYR A 385 -11.84 9.93 12.61
CA TYR A 385 -10.87 9.30 13.48
C TYR A 385 -9.63 10.17 13.69
N PHE A 386 -9.35 10.48 14.95
CA PHE A 386 -8.16 11.16 15.45
C PHE A 386 -7.08 10.15 15.86
N CYS A 387 -5.84 10.59 15.87
CA CYS A 387 -4.70 9.83 16.40
C CYS A 387 -4.92 9.49 17.90
N GLN A 388 -4.29 8.39 18.33
CA GLN A 388 -4.39 7.88 19.70
C GLN A 388 -4.05 8.94 20.76
N GLY A 389 -4.98 9.20 21.68
CA GLY A 389 -4.84 10.17 22.76
C GLY A 389 -4.89 11.63 22.31
N ARG A 390 -5.34 11.90 21.07
CA ARG A 390 -5.34 13.22 20.43
C ARG A 390 -6.72 13.63 19.91
N LEU A 391 -7.78 13.13 20.54
CA LEU A 391 -9.16 13.46 20.21
C LEU A 391 -9.38 14.99 20.19
N GLY A 392 -9.91 15.50 19.07
CA GLY A 392 -10.16 16.94 18.87
C GLY A 392 -8.93 17.81 18.62
N GLN A 393 -7.71 17.27 18.74
CA GLN A 393 -6.45 18.01 18.52
C GLN A 393 -6.06 18.02 17.04
N GLY A 394 -5.22 18.99 16.66
CA GLY A 394 -4.67 19.04 15.31
C GLY A 394 -5.65 19.54 14.24
N ARG A 395 -6.78 20.13 14.57
CA ARG A 395 -7.58 20.93 13.60
C ARG A 395 -6.71 22.09 13.05
N VAL A 396 -7.08 22.60 11.88
CA VAL A 396 -6.58 23.90 11.35
C VAL A 396 -7.55 25.00 11.77
N GLN A 397 -7.17 26.28 11.69
CA GLN A 397 -8.06 27.36 12.11
C GLN A 397 -9.29 27.49 11.20
N GLU A 398 -9.08 27.48 9.88
CA GLU A 398 -10.13 27.55 8.87
C GLU A 398 -9.74 26.69 7.65
N PHE A 399 -10.70 26.29 6.81
CA PHE A 399 -10.38 25.55 5.58
C PHE A 399 -9.45 26.34 4.65
N GLN A 400 -9.57 27.67 4.66
CA GLN A 400 -8.74 28.61 3.92
C GLN A 400 -7.27 28.63 4.42
N THR A 401 -7.02 28.40 5.71
CA THR A 401 -5.66 28.42 6.28
C THR A 401 -4.92 27.07 6.13
N ALA A 402 -5.66 25.99 5.82
CA ALA A 402 -5.13 24.62 5.76
C ALA A 402 -3.84 24.50 4.93
N GLY A 403 -3.81 25.13 3.75
CA GLY A 403 -2.66 25.13 2.84
C GLY A 403 -1.45 25.91 3.37
N ALA A 404 -1.67 27.10 3.95
CA ALA A 404 -0.60 27.90 4.56
C ALA A 404 -0.02 27.20 5.80
N GLU A 405 -0.87 26.62 6.65
CA GLU A 405 -0.45 25.79 7.78
C GLU A 405 0.29 24.53 7.32
N ASN A 406 -0.09 23.94 6.17
CA ASN A 406 0.64 22.84 5.58
C ASN A 406 2.04 23.23 5.13
N LEU A 407 2.20 24.34 4.39
CA LEU A 407 3.50 24.85 3.99
C LEU A 407 4.39 25.16 5.21
N ARG A 408 3.81 25.69 6.30
CA ARG A 408 4.54 25.85 7.57
C ARG A 408 5.01 24.49 8.11
N ARG A 409 4.12 23.49 8.22
CA ARG A 409 4.50 22.13 8.68
C ARG A 409 5.57 21.49 7.79
N GLU A 410 5.47 21.60 6.47
CA GLU A 410 6.45 21.04 5.54
C GLU A 410 7.80 21.76 5.64
N SER A 411 7.81 23.10 5.76
CA SER A 411 9.01 23.89 6.01
C SER A 411 9.68 23.57 7.35
N LEU A 412 8.92 23.23 8.39
CA LEU A 412 9.50 22.72 9.64
C LEU A 412 10.03 21.29 9.46
N ASN A 413 9.25 20.39 8.86
CA ASN A 413 9.67 19.01 8.64
C ASN A 413 10.88 18.88 7.70
N SER A 414 11.14 19.82 6.80
CA SER A 414 12.37 19.82 5.99
C SER A 414 13.62 20.09 6.82
N LYS A 415 13.55 20.94 7.86
CA LYS A 415 14.63 21.17 8.85
C LYS A 415 15.06 19.88 9.58
N ARG A 416 14.26 18.81 9.54
CA ARG A 416 14.61 17.50 10.11
C ARG A 416 15.86 16.91 9.47
N LYS A 417 16.07 17.08 8.16
CA LYS A 417 17.28 16.60 7.47
C LYS A 417 18.53 17.32 7.97
N ASP A 418 18.42 18.64 8.19
CA ASP A 418 19.50 19.45 8.74
C ASP A 418 19.78 19.06 10.21
N PHE A 419 18.73 18.75 10.98
CA PHE A 419 18.85 18.21 12.33
C PHE A 419 19.56 16.85 12.35
N GLU A 420 19.24 15.93 11.44
CA GLU A 420 19.91 14.62 11.29
C GLU A 420 21.40 14.80 10.88
N GLY A 421 21.76 15.89 10.20
CA GLY A 421 23.16 16.28 9.97
C GLY A 421 23.86 16.91 11.18
N SER A 422 23.14 17.31 12.23
CA SER A 422 23.68 18.11 13.34
C SER A 422 24.52 17.31 14.34
N LEU A 423 25.45 18.01 15.02
CA LEU A 423 26.21 17.44 16.13
C LEU A 423 25.32 16.93 17.28
N LYS A 424 24.12 17.50 17.47
CA LYS A 424 23.17 17.05 18.49
C LYS A 424 22.60 15.66 18.16
N PHE A 425 22.24 15.43 16.89
CA PHE A 425 21.83 14.10 16.42
C PHE A 425 23.00 13.12 16.46
N GLN A 426 24.18 13.49 15.94
CA GLN A 426 25.36 12.61 15.95
C GLN A 426 25.73 12.15 17.37
N LYS A 427 25.68 13.04 18.37
CA LYS A 427 25.87 12.69 19.77
C LYS A 427 24.82 11.70 20.26
N ALA A 428 23.53 11.95 20.01
CA ALA A 428 22.46 11.02 20.39
C ALA A 428 22.61 9.64 19.72
N PHE A 429 23.00 9.62 18.44
CA PHE A 429 23.30 8.41 17.68
C PHE A 429 24.45 7.62 18.31
N GLN A 430 25.61 8.26 18.54
CA GLN A 430 26.75 7.65 19.23
C GLN A 430 26.40 7.17 20.65
N SER A 431 25.50 7.88 21.34
CA SER A 431 24.99 7.48 22.66
C SER A 431 24.06 6.27 22.62
N GLY A 432 23.58 5.79 21.47
CA GLY A 432 22.72 4.59 21.38
C GLY A 432 21.29 4.83 20.91
N LEU A 433 20.99 5.96 20.25
CA LEU A 433 19.69 6.16 19.58
C LEU A 433 19.42 5.05 18.54
N ASP A 434 20.47 4.55 17.89
CA ASP A 434 20.45 3.44 16.92
C ASP A 434 20.13 2.07 17.54
N LEU A 435 20.25 1.93 18.87
CA LEU A 435 19.88 0.73 19.62
C LEU A 435 18.38 0.68 19.96
N LEU A 436 17.62 1.74 19.67
CA LEU A 436 16.18 1.75 19.87
C LEU A 436 15.45 0.90 18.82
N GLN A 437 14.38 0.25 19.26
CA GLN A 437 13.55 -0.61 18.45
C GLN A 437 12.95 0.17 17.25
N VAL A 438 13.10 -0.37 16.02
CA VAL A 438 12.85 0.34 14.75
C VAL A 438 11.56 -0.08 14.07
N GLU A 439 11.05 -1.29 14.33
CA GLU A 439 9.79 -1.76 13.74
C GLU A 439 8.59 -0.98 14.30
N PRO A 440 7.58 -0.65 13.48
CA PRO A 440 6.43 0.11 13.95
C PRO A 440 5.49 -0.73 14.83
N ARG A 441 4.94 -0.09 15.87
CA ARG A 441 3.76 -0.54 16.63
C ARG A 441 2.48 -0.35 15.79
N GLY A 442 1.33 -0.68 16.36
CA GLY A 442 0.02 -0.43 15.74
C GLY A 442 -0.25 1.04 15.42
N ASP A 443 0.44 1.98 16.08
CA ASP A 443 0.36 3.43 15.81
C ASP A 443 1.22 3.93 14.64
N GLY A 444 1.90 3.02 13.94
CA GLY A 444 2.83 3.32 12.87
C GLY A 444 4.19 3.86 13.33
N SER A 445 4.37 4.12 14.64
CA SER A 445 5.62 4.60 15.22
C SER A 445 6.45 3.48 15.83
N SER A 446 7.77 3.64 15.79
CA SER A 446 8.74 2.84 16.54
C SER A 446 9.42 3.67 17.62
N GLN A 447 10.06 3.01 18.60
CA GLN A 447 10.80 3.70 19.67
C GLN A 447 11.84 4.67 19.11
N TYR A 448 12.60 4.24 18.08
CA TYR A 448 13.52 5.08 17.33
C TYR A 448 12.84 6.34 16.78
N SER A 449 11.71 6.17 16.07
CA SER A 449 11.01 7.29 15.43
C SER A 449 10.44 8.31 16.44
N ARG A 450 9.95 7.83 17.61
CA ARG A 450 9.43 8.70 18.67
C ARG A 450 10.53 9.50 19.33
N GLU A 451 11.66 8.89 19.68
CA GLU A 451 12.77 9.65 20.28
C GLU A 451 13.42 10.60 19.28
N LEU A 452 13.59 10.21 18.02
CA LEU A 452 14.04 11.11 16.96
C LEU A 452 13.12 12.33 16.82
N GLN A 453 11.80 12.14 16.85
CA GLN A 453 10.84 13.25 16.86
C GLN A 453 11.01 14.16 18.09
N ARG A 454 11.15 13.60 19.30
CA ARG A 454 11.39 14.39 20.54
C ARG A 454 12.69 15.19 20.47
N LEU A 455 13.78 14.58 19.99
CA LEU A 455 15.09 15.25 19.87
C LEU A 455 15.06 16.39 18.85
N PHE A 456 14.38 16.17 17.72
CA PHE A 456 14.13 17.16 16.68
C PHE A 456 13.29 18.32 17.20
N TRP A 457 12.14 18.07 17.84
CA TRP A 457 11.31 19.11 18.45
C TRP A 457 12.03 19.89 19.55
N ALA A 458 12.82 19.22 20.38
CA ALA A 458 13.70 19.87 21.36
C ALA A 458 14.91 20.59 20.73
N SER A 459 15.03 20.66 19.40
CA SER A 459 15.99 21.50 18.67
C SER A 459 15.35 22.70 17.97
N LEU A 460 14.01 22.74 17.89
CA LEU A 460 13.27 23.85 17.28
C LEU A 460 13.09 25.00 18.28
N PRO A 461 12.88 26.24 17.78
CA PRO A 461 12.35 27.34 18.59
C PRO A 461 11.03 26.97 19.28
N ALA A 462 10.73 27.60 20.42
CA ALA A 462 9.54 27.29 21.21
C ALA A 462 8.23 27.43 20.39
N GLU A 463 8.09 28.51 19.62
CA GLU A 463 6.93 28.75 18.75
C GLU A 463 6.75 27.65 17.68
N ASP A 464 7.84 27.25 17.00
CA ASP A 464 7.81 26.19 15.99
C ASP A 464 7.45 24.82 16.60
N ARG A 465 7.93 24.55 17.81
CA ARG A 465 7.57 23.34 18.57
C ARG A 465 6.09 23.37 18.98
N GLU A 466 5.62 24.47 19.56
CA GLU A 466 4.22 24.63 19.99
C GLU A 466 3.25 24.50 18.81
N PHE A 467 3.61 25.05 17.64
CA PHE A 467 2.83 24.87 16.40
C PHE A 467 2.78 23.41 15.93
N LEU A 468 3.88 22.65 16.03
CA LEU A 468 3.89 21.22 15.71
C LEU A 468 3.13 20.38 16.74
N GLU A 469 3.26 20.69 18.03
CA GLU A 469 2.53 20.03 19.12
C GLU A 469 1.01 20.25 19.00
N ALA A 470 0.57 21.48 18.74
CA ALA A 470 -0.83 21.80 18.45
C ALA A 470 -1.32 21.16 17.14
N SER A 471 -0.41 20.88 16.20
CA SER A 471 -0.73 20.21 14.94
C SER A 471 -0.92 18.68 15.06
N GLU A 472 -0.55 18.04 16.17
CA GLU A 472 -0.78 16.59 16.36
C GLU A 472 -2.27 16.25 16.50
N GLY A 473 -2.68 15.10 15.97
CA GLY A 473 -4.04 14.55 16.10
C GLY A 473 -4.70 14.19 14.78
N LEU A 474 -4.46 14.99 13.75
CA LEU A 474 -4.94 14.75 12.38
C LEU A 474 -3.76 14.77 11.40
N GLY A 475 -3.74 13.83 10.44
CA GLY A 475 -2.82 13.85 9.30
C GLY A 475 -3.10 15.03 8.36
N THR A 476 -2.13 15.41 7.53
CA THR A 476 -2.23 16.60 6.66
C THR A 476 -3.53 16.69 5.85
N SER A 477 -3.92 15.65 5.12
CA SER A 477 -5.18 15.65 4.37
C SER A 477 -6.40 15.74 5.29
N GLN A 478 -6.39 14.97 6.39
CA GLN A 478 -7.49 14.95 7.37
C GLN A 478 -7.79 16.32 7.98
N LYS A 479 -6.76 17.15 8.20
CA LYS A 479 -6.94 18.52 8.69
C LYS A 479 -7.84 19.34 7.77
N ALA A 480 -7.64 19.21 6.47
CA ALA A 480 -8.40 19.91 5.46
C ALA A 480 -9.79 19.26 5.23
N GLU A 481 -9.89 17.93 5.29
CA GLU A 481 -11.17 17.20 5.31
C GLU A 481 -12.06 17.71 6.47
N VAL A 482 -11.54 17.71 7.69
CA VAL A 482 -12.27 18.13 8.90
C VAL A 482 -12.66 19.61 8.84
N ALA A 483 -11.74 20.51 8.45
CA ALA A 483 -12.08 21.92 8.30
C ALA A 483 -13.09 22.20 7.16
N TRP A 484 -13.15 21.34 6.14
CA TRP A 484 -14.19 21.42 5.11
C TRP A 484 -15.56 20.99 5.65
N LEU A 485 -15.64 19.92 6.46
CA LEU A 485 -16.87 19.50 7.14
C LEU A 485 -17.42 20.63 8.02
N GLU A 486 -16.54 21.21 8.84
CA GLU A 486 -16.87 22.36 9.71
C GLU A 486 -17.35 23.56 8.89
N ARG A 487 -16.67 23.89 7.79
CA ARG A 487 -17.08 24.98 6.88
C ARG A 487 -18.44 24.74 6.22
N LYS A 488 -18.81 23.49 5.94
CA LYS A 488 -20.14 23.14 5.42
C LYS A 488 -21.22 23.08 6.52
N GLY A 489 -20.83 23.09 7.80
CA GLY A 489 -21.74 22.87 8.92
C GLY A 489 -22.24 21.43 9.02
N TYR A 490 -21.45 20.47 8.51
CA TYR A 490 -21.80 19.05 8.54
C TYR A 490 -21.36 18.43 9.87
N PRO A 491 -22.30 18.00 10.73
CA PRO A 491 -21.96 17.48 12.05
C PRO A 491 -21.24 16.15 11.92
N TYR A 492 -20.23 15.93 12.77
CA TYR A 492 -19.47 14.68 12.78
C TYR A 492 -19.09 14.26 14.19
N CYS A 493 -18.99 12.95 14.39
CA CYS A 493 -18.68 12.36 15.68
C CYS A 493 -17.17 12.06 15.75
N PRO A 494 -16.41 12.75 16.61
CA PRO A 494 -14.97 12.56 16.73
C PRO A 494 -14.67 11.26 17.47
N LEU A 495 -13.86 10.38 16.90
CA LEU A 495 -13.49 9.09 17.48
C LEU A 495 -11.96 8.96 17.63
N ASP A 496 -11.52 8.23 18.63
CA ASP A 496 -10.10 7.93 18.85
C ASP A 496 -9.75 6.56 18.22
N VAL A 497 -8.73 6.52 17.36
CA VAL A 497 -8.31 5.30 16.64
C VAL A 497 -7.84 4.17 17.57
N SER A 498 -7.53 4.44 18.84
CA SER A 498 -7.19 3.39 19.83
C SER A 498 -8.28 2.34 20.01
N THR A 499 -9.53 2.68 19.70
CA THR A 499 -10.67 1.74 19.58
C THR A 499 -10.41 0.56 18.64
N TRP A 500 -9.49 0.72 17.67
CA TRP A 500 -9.09 -0.31 16.68
C TRP A 500 -7.67 -0.83 16.89
N LEU A 501 -6.93 -0.31 17.88
CA LEU A 501 -5.58 -0.77 18.23
C LEU A 501 -5.65 -1.89 19.26
N ALA A 502 -6.40 -1.67 20.34
CA ALA A 502 -6.49 -2.60 21.45
C ALA A 502 -7.63 -3.60 21.28
N ARG A 503 -7.30 -4.90 21.26
CA ARG A 503 -7.85 -5.97 22.13
C ARG A 503 -7.48 -7.37 21.62
N ASP A 504 -6.63 -8.07 22.38
CA ASP A 504 -6.22 -9.47 22.13
C ASP A 504 -7.19 -10.47 22.80
N ASP A 505 -8.18 -9.99 23.56
CA ASP A 505 -9.25 -10.76 24.19
C ASP A 505 -10.25 -11.37 23.18
N GLY A 506 -10.04 -11.17 21.87
CA GLY A 506 -10.81 -11.79 20.78
C GLY A 506 -12.25 -11.28 20.64
N VAL A 507 -12.76 -10.60 21.67
CA VAL A 507 -14.06 -9.94 21.67
C VAL A 507 -13.88 -8.49 21.23
N VAL A 508 -13.96 -8.27 19.92
CA VAL A 508 -14.35 -6.97 19.40
C VAL A 508 -15.78 -6.72 19.89
N HIS A 509 -15.91 -5.97 20.97
CA HIS A 509 -17.18 -5.36 21.33
C HIS A 509 -17.37 -4.13 20.44
N PRO A 510 -18.22 -4.17 19.39
CA PRO A 510 -18.70 -2.94 18.81
C PRO A 510 -19.45 -2.22 19.93
N LYS A 511 -18.86 -1.13 20.46
CA LYS A 511 -19.58 -0.20 21.32
C LYS A 511 -20.56 0.55 20.43
N THR A 512 -21.71 -0.08 20.17
CA THR A 512 -22.77 0.43 19.28
C THR A 512 -23.41 1.72 19.78
N HIS A 513 -23.15 2.10 21.03
CA HIS A 513 -23.26 3.47 21.50
C HIS A 513 -21.96 3.84 22.25
N ILE A 514 -21.20 4.77 21.67
CA ILE A 514 -20.36 5.67 22.45
C ILE A 514 -21.11 6.99 22.43
N ASP A 515 -21.57 7.47 23.59
CA ASP A 515 -22.20 8.78 23.72
C ASP A 515 -21.12 9.88 23.60
N VAL A 516 -20.57 10.04 22.39
CA VAL A 516 -19.77 11.19 22.01
C VAL A 516 -20.73 12.26 21.52
N MET A 517 -20.64 13.46 22.10
CA MET A 517 -21.29 14.62 21.48
C MET A 517 -20.60 14.88 20.13
N CYS A 518 -21.34 14.66 19.05
CA CYS A 518 -20.92 15.04 17.72
C CYS A 518 -20.81 16.57 17.64
N VAL A 519 -19.79 17.04 16.92
CA VAL A 519 -19.36 18.45 16.81
C VAL A 519 -20.21 19.18 15.78
#